data_AF-A0A838YRP3-F1
#
_entry.id   AF-A0A838YRP3-F1
#
_cell.length_a   1.000
_cell.length_b   1.000
_cell.length_c   1.000
_cell.angle_alpha   90.00
_cell.angle_beta   90.00
_cell.angle_gamma   90.00
#
_symmetry.space_group_name_H-M   'P 1'
#
loop_
_entity.id
_entity.type
_entity.pdbx_description
1 polymer ?
#
loop_
_entity_poly.entity_id
_entity_poly.type
_entity_poly.pdbx_seq_one_letter_code
_entity_poly.pdbx_strand_id
1 'polypeptide(L)'
;MMAHIVINVRYFVEKLENSQKSLLIGLPVVIILGYSLVVTNMPLEDTGEFYYYLPFVSASSIVLGLATVAFTLSRQTALISAWFVLLIGLVIGTIGDILYNYAATLGIYSVNDFSNVFWISSSSIIIYALYKHQKSI
;
A
#
# COMPACT_ATOMS: atom_id res chain seq x y z
N MET A 1 2.09 -11.50 3.23
CA MET A 1 2.80 -10.23 2.95
C MET A 1 3.05 -9.42 4.22
N MET A 2 2.02 -9.05 5.01
CA MET A 2 2.20 -8.29 6.27
C MET A 2 3.22 -8.90 7.24
N ALA A 3 3.15 -10.23 7.48
CA ALA A 3 4.11 -10.92 8.34
C ALA A 3 5.56 -10.80 7.84
N HIS A 4 5.79 -10.89 6.52
CA HIS A 4 7.13 -10.75 5.93
C HIS A 4 7.70 -9.34 6.15
N ILE A 5 6.87 -8.30 6.04
CA ILE A 5 7.29 -6.91 6.28
C ILE A 5 7.59 -6.70 7.76
N VAL A 6 6.70 -7.15 8.66
CA VAL A 6 6.85 -6.96 10.11
C VAL A 6 8.08 -7.70 10.67
N ILE A 7 8.32 -8.94 10.23
CA ILE A 7 9.48 -9.72 10.67
C ILE A 7 10.78 -9.05 10.26
N ASN A 8 10.89 -8.60 9.00
CA ASN A 8 12.09 -7.92 8.53
C ASN A 8 12.31 -6.58 9.26
N VAL A 9 11.26 -5.76 9.44
CA VAL A 9 11.38 -4.49 10.19
C VAL A 9 11.88 -4.72 11.62
N ARG A 10 11.36 -5.76 12.30
CA ARG A 10 11.81 -6.13 13.66
C ARG A 10 13.25 -6.65 13.69
N TYR A 11 13.70 -7.32 12.64
CA TYR A 11 15.05 -7.89 12.57
C TYR A 11 16.13 -6.83 12.35
N PHE A 12 15.82 -5.77 11.61
CA PHE A 12 16.83 -4.77 11.23
C PHE A 12 17.03 -3.64 12.24
N VAL A 13 16.12 -3.37 13.17
CA VAL A 13 16.22 -2.19 14.05
C VAL A 13 15.63 -2.37 15.45
N GLU A 14 16.43 -2.04 16.48
CA GLU A 14 16.01 -1.92 17.89
C GLU A 14 15.08 -0.71 18.13
N LYS A 15 15.25 0.38 17.37
CA LYS A 15 14.47 1.62 17.53
C LYS A 15 14.32 2.41 16.23
N LEU A 16 13.06 2.66 15.82
CA LEU A 16 12.75 3.49 14.66
C LEU A 16 13.10 4.96 14.91
N GLU A 17 13.66 5.62 13.90
CA GLU A 17 13.91 7.06 13.89
C GLU A 17 12.59 7.85 13.83
N ASN A 18 12.64 9.12 14.23
CA ASN A 18 11.45 9.99 14.18
C ASN A 18 10.94 10.19 12.74
N SER A 19 11.84 10.27 11.76
CA SER A 19 11.51 10.34 10.32
C SER A 19 10.67 9.13 9.87
N GLN A 20 11.06 7.92 10.28
CA GLN A 20 10.40 6.66 9.95
C GLN A 20 9.04 6.53 10.64
N LYS A 21 8.92 6.99 11.88
CA LYS A 21 7.63 7.06 12.59
C LYS A 21 6.66 8.02 11.91
N SER A 22 7.16 9.19 11.49
CA SER A 22 6.36 10.15 10.73
C SER A 22 5.88 9.58 9.41
N LEU A 23 6.70 8.81 8.68
CA LEU A 23 6.26 8.12 7.46
C LEU A 23 5.22 7.03 7.73
N LEU A 24 5.44 6.23 8.78
CA LEU A 24 4.54 5.12 9.15
C LEU A 24 3.11 5.59 9.44
N ILE A 25 2.97 6.77 10.05
CA ILE A 25 1.67 7.34 10.42
C ILE A 25 1.17 8.29 9.35
N GLY A 26 2.04 9.19 8.87
CA GLY A 26 1.67 10.26 7.96
C GLY A 26 1.18 9.75 6.61
N LEU A 27 1.82 8.71 6.05
CA LEU A 27 1.45 8.19 4.73
C LEU A 27 0.06 7.55 4.74
N PRO A 28 -0.30 6.64 5.68
CA PRO A 28 -1.67 6.16 5.82
C PRO A 28 -2.69 7.28 6.05
N VAL A 29 -2.39 8.22 6.96
CA VAL A 29 -3.30 9.34 7.27
C VAL A 29 -3.59 10.18 6.03
N VAL A 30 -2.57 10.55 5.26
CA VAL A 30 -2.73 11.34 4.03
C VAL A 30 -3.59 10.60 3.00
N ILE A 31 -3.36 9.29 2.81
CA ILE A 31 -4.13 8.48 1.85
C ILE A 31 -5.60 8.36 2.30
N ILE A 32 -5.84 8.03 3.57
CA ILE A 32 -7.18 7.86 4.14
C ILE A 32 -7.96 9.17 4.07
N LEU A 33 -7.34 10.30 4.45
CA LEU A 33 -7.97 11.61 4.38
C LEU A 33 -8.22 12.02 2.92
N GLY A 34 -7.25 11.83 2.03
CA GLY A 34 -7.41 12.12 0.61
C GLY A 34 -8.56 11.33 -0.02
N TYR A 35 -8.62 10.03 0.23
CA TYR A 35 -9.74 9.18 -0.19
C TYR A 35 -11.07 9.68 0.37
N SER A 36 -11.13 9.93 1.68
CA SER A 36 -12.36 10.35 2.35
C SER A 36 -12.89 11.66 1.77
N LEU A 37 -12.01 12.67 1.62
CA LEU A 37 -12.38 13.97 1.05
C LEU A 37 -12.89 13.85 -0.38
N VAL A 38 -12.26 13.02 -1.22
CA VAL A 38 -12.70 12.83 -2.61
C VAL A 38 -14.07 12.17 -2.66
N VAL A 39 -14.29 11.10 -1.88
CA VAL A 39 -15.53 10.32 -1.90
C VAL A 39 -16.70 11.09 -1.29
N THR A 40 -16.51 11.77 -0.15
CA THR A 40 -17.60 12.51 0.51
C THR A 40 -18.08 13.74 -0.28
N ASN A 41 -17.29 14.21 -1.25
CA ASN A 41 -17.69 15.29 -2.17
C ASN A 41 -18.48 14.80 -3.39
N MET A 42 -18.63 13.49 -3.56
CA MET A 42 -19.42 12.89 -4.63
C MET A 42 -20.84 12.57 -4.15
N PRO A 43 -21.85 12.57 -5.04
CA PRO A 43 -23.19 12.10 -4.69
C PRO A 43 -23.14 10.59 -4.43
N LEU A 44 -23.21 10.20 -3.16
CA LEU A 44 -23.26 8.81 -2.73
C LEU A 44 -24.71 8.31 -2.78
N GLU A 45 -24.93 7.14 -3.37
CA GLU A 45 -26.23 6.46 -3.31
C GLU A 45 -26.54 5.96 -1.89
N ASP A 46 -25.53 5.41 -1.21
CA ASP A 46 -25.60 5.02 0.20
C ASP A 46 -24.30 5.40 0.92
N THR A 47 -24.44 6.14 2.02
CA THR A 47 -23.32 6.48 2.91
C THR A 47 -22.74 5.27 3.64
N GLY A 48 -23.50 4.18 3.77
CA GLY A 48 -23.04 2.91 4.33
C GLY A 48 -21.88 2.30 3.53
N GLU A 49 -21.90 2.44 2.20
CA GLU A 49 -20.84 1.92 1.32
C GLU A 49 -19.49 2.59 1.61
N PHE A 50 -19.49 3.89 1.92
CA PHE A 50 -18.25 4.59 2.30
C PHE A 50 -17.61 3.95 3.54
N TYR A 51 -18.38 3.71 4.60
CA TYR A 51 -17.88 3.09 5.83
C TYR A 51 -17.51 1.62 5.64
N TYR A 52 -18.15 0.93 4.70
CA TYR A 52 -17.82 -0.45 4.34
C TYR A 52 -16.47 -0.56 3.62
N TYR A 53 -16.18 0.33 2.67
CA TYR A 53 -14.95 0.28 1.87
C TYR A 53 -13.74 0.97 2.52
N LEU A 54 -13.96 1.92 3.43
CA LEU A 54 -12.89 2.65 4.11
C LEU A 54 -11.83 1.76 4.82
N PRO A 55 -12.19 0.66 5.50
CA PRO A 55 -11.22 -0.25 6.10
C PRO A 55 -10.24 -0.88 5.10
N PHE A 56 -10.66 -1.14 3.86
CA PHE A 56 -9.79 -1.73 2.84
C PHE A 56 -8.74 -0.75 2.35
N VAL A 57 -9.14 0.51 2.12
CA VAL A 57 -8.22 1.61 1.81
C VAL A 57 -7.25 1.84 2.98
N SER A 58 -7.77 1.80 4.21
CA SER A 58 -6.96 1.94 5.42
C SER A 58 -5.91 0.84 5.53
N ALA A 59 -6.30 -0.43 5.35
CA ALA A 59 -5.38 -1.56 5.40
C ALA A 59 -4.29 -1.46 4.32
N SER A 60 -4.65 -1.14 3.08
CA SER A 60 -3.69 -0.99 1.98
C SER A 60 -2.67 0.13 2.26
N SER A 61 -3.15 1.29 2.74
CA SER A 61 -2.29 2.42 3.07
C SER A 61 -1.32 2.12 4.22
N ILE A 62 -1.76 1.37 5.25
CA ILE A 62 -0.90 0.90 6.35
C ILE A 62 0.20 -0.02 5.82
N VAL A 63 -0.13 -0.96 4.94
CA VAL A 63 0.86 -1.86 4.32
C VAL A 63 1.89 -1.05 3.53
N LEU A 64 1.47 -0.05 2.78
CA LEU A 64 2.38 0.84 2.06
C LEU A 64 3.27 1.65 3.01
N GLY A 65 2.73 2.16 4.11
CA GLY A 65 3.50 2.85 5.15
C GLY A 65 4.57 1.95 5.76
N LEU A 66 4.21 0.72 6.14
CA LEU A 66 5.15 -0.28 6.66
C LEU A 66 6.25 -0.63 5.65
N ALA A 67 5.88 -0.85 4.38
CA ALA A 67 6.85 -1.16 3.33
C ALA A 67 7.79 0.01 3.02
N THR A 68 7.29 1.24 3.08
CA THR A 68 8.10 2.44 2.92
C THR A 68 9.14 2.53 4.03
N VAL A 69 8.74 2.29 5.28
CA VAL A 69 9.69 2.22 6.41
C VAL A 69 10.70 1.09 6.21
N ALA A 70 10.24 -0.12 5.86
CA ALA A 70 11.13 -1.25 5.60
C ALA A 70 12.18 -0.95 4.50
N PHE A 71 11.77 -0.25 3.44
CA PHE A 71 12.67 0.23 2.39
C PHE A 71 13.72 1.22 2.92
N THR A 72 13.33 2.18 3.78
CA THR A 72 14.29 3.13 4.37
C THR A 72 15.34 2.43 5.25
N LEU A 73 14.94 1.37 5.97
CA LEU A 73 15.83 0.57 6.82
C LEU A 73 16.82 -0.26 6.00
N SER A 74 16.39 -0.76 4.84
CA SER A 74 17.21 -1.59 3.95
C SER A 74 18.10 -0.78 2.99
N ARG A 75 18.13 0.55 3.11
CA ARG A 75 18.89 1.45 2.21
C ARG A 75 20.40 1.20 2.19
N GLN A 76 20.96 0.64 3.25
CA GLN A 76 22.40 0.34 3.33
C GLN A 76 22.72 -1.15 3.13
N THR A 77 21.74 -1.97 2.79
CA THR A 77 21.92 -3.42 2.61
C THR A 77 21.91 -3.80 1.13
N ALA A 78 22.44 -4.98 0.81
CA ALA A 78 22.36 -5.56 -0.53
C ALA A 78 20.91 -5.75 -1.01
N LEU A 79 19.94 -5.73 -0.08
CA LEU A 79 18.52 -5.94 -0.35
C LEU A 79 17.80 -4.67 -0.82
N ILE A 80 18.45 -3.48 -0.83
CA ILE A 80 17.83 -2.22 -1.24
C ILE A 80 17.11 -2.34 -2.59
N SER A 81 17.74 -3.04 -3.54
CA SER A 81 17.21 -3.17 -4.89
C SER A 81 16.00 -4.09 -4.98
N ALA A 82 15.83 -5.04 -4.05
CA ALA A 82 14.65 -5.88 -3.96
C ALA A 82 13.52 -5.14 -3.24
N TRP A 83 13.84 -4.44 -2.14
CA TRP A 83 12.88 -3.62 -1.40
C TRP A 83 12.34 -2.45 -2.21
N PHE A 84 13.17 -1.82 -3.06
CA PHE A 84 12.71 -0.76 -3.94
C PHE A 84 11.65 -1.25 -4.93
N VAL A 85 11.89 -2.40 -5.57
CA VAL A 85 10.95 -3.01 -6.50
C VAL A 85 9.68 -3.45 -5.78
N LEU A 86 9.80 -4.01 -4.56
CA LEU A 86 8.65 -4.36 -3.73
C LEU A 86 7.80 -3.13 -3.40
N LEU A 87 8.44 -2.00 -3.04
CA LEU A 87 7.77 -0.75 -2.76
C LEU A 87 7.00 -0.23 -3.98
N ILE A 88 7.61 -0.29 -5.18
CA ILE A 88 6.92 0.09 -6.43
C ILE A 88 5.67 -0.78 -6.64
N GLY A 89 5.80 -2.10 -6.47
CA GLY A 89 4.66 -3.01 -6.60
C GLY A 89 3.53 -2.68 -5.61
N LEU A 90 3.87 -2.36 -4.36
CA LEU A 90 2.90 -1.97 -3.34
C LEU A 90 2.25 -0.61 -3.62
N VAL A 91 3.00 0.39 -4.10
CA VAL A 91 2.42 1.68 -4.51
C VAL A 91 1.37 1.48 -5.61
N ILE A 92 1.72 0.70 -6.63
CA ILE A 92 0.81 0.37 -7.74
C ILE A 92 -0.44 -0.37 -7.21
N GLY A 93 -0.24 -1.31 -6.29
CA GLY A 93 -1.33 -2.07 -5.66
C GLY A 93 -2.27 -1.16 -4.87
N THR A 94 -1.73 -0.25 -4.05
CA THR A 94 -2.52 0.72 -3.29
C THR A 94 -3.29 1.68 -4.18
N ILE A 95 -2.74 2.09 -5.34
CA ILE A 95 -3.49 2.87 -6.33
C ILE A 95 -4.68 2.05 -6.86
N GLY A 96 -4.45 0.77 -7.19
CA GLY A 96 -5.51 -0.15 -7.60
C GLY A 96 -6.61 -0.30 -6.55
N ASP A 97 -6.23 -0.46 -5.28
CA ASP A 97 -7.16 -0.55 -4.15
C ASP A 97 -7.98 0.73 -4.01
N ILE A 98 -7.35 1.90 -4.06
CA ILE A 98 -8.06 3.19 -3.95
C ILE A 98 -9.07 3.35 -5.10
N LEU A 99 -8.67 3.08 -6.34
CA LEU A 99 -9.53 3.21 -7.50
C LEU A 99 -10.71 2.23 -7.45
N TYR A 100 -10.45 0.97 -7.06
CA TYR A 100 -11.50 -0.02 -6.88
C TYR A 100 -12.50 0.42 -5.82
N ASN A 101 -12.03 0.77 -4.62
CA ASN A 101 -12.90 1.14 -3.51
C ASN A 101 -13.67 2.44 -3.81
N TYR A 102 -13.05 3.38 -4.54
CA TYR A 102 -13.73 4.58 -5.05
C TYR A 102 -14.89 4.20 -5.98
N ALA A 103 -14.62 3.40 -7.03
CA ALA A 103 -15.65 3.01 -7.99
C ALA A 103 -16.75 2.15 -7.35
N ALA A 104 -16.38 1.26 -6.43
CA ALA A 104 -17.32 0.42 -5.70
C ALA A 104 -18.21 1.24 -4.75
N THR A 105 -17.63 2.21 -4.02
CA THR A 105 -18.41 3.11 -3.15
C THR A 105 -19.41 3.95 -3.93
N LEU A 106 -19.09 4.31 -5.18
CA LEU A 106 -19.99 5.05 -6.05
C LEU A 106 -20.97 4.17 -6.85
N GLY A 107 -20.92 2.85 -6.70
CA GLY A 107 -21.77 1.91 -7.47
C GLY A 107 -21.44 1.85 -8.96
N ILE A 108 -20.30 2.39 -9.40
CA ILE A 108 -19.90 2.48 -10.82
C ILE A 108 -18.82 1.48 -11.23
N TYR A 109 -18.45 0.56 -10.34
CA TYR A 109 -17.40 -0.42 -10.60
C TYR A 109 -17.75 -1.31 -11.81
N SER A 110 -16.74 -1.53 -12.66
CA SER A 110 -16.80 -2.46 -13.78
C SER A 110 -15.60 -3.41 -13.78
N VAL A 111 -15.80 -4.63 -14.28
CA VAL A 111 -14.72 -5.63 -14.45
C VAL A 111 -13.62 -5.11 -15.38
N ASN A 112 -13.92 -4.14 -16.25
CA ASN A 112 -12.94 -3.55 -17.15
C ASN A 112 -12.22 -2.33 -16.56
N ASP A 113 -12.40 -2.03 -15.27
CA ASP A 113 -11.77 -0.88 -14.63
C ASP A 113 -10.25 -1.02 -14.51
N PHE A 114 -9.57 0.13 -14.55
CA PHE A 114 -8.11 0.20 -14.44
C PHE A 114 -7.56 -0.38 -13.12
N SER A 115 -8.38 -0.47 -12.07
CA SER A 115 -8.00 -1.13 -10.81
C SER A 115 -7.49 -2.55 -11.03
N ASN A 116 -8.12 -3.31 -11.94
CA ASN A 116 -7.69 -4.65 -12.29
C ASN A 116 -6.30 -4.68 -12.96
N VAL A 117 -6.02 -3.70 -13.83
CA VAL A 117 -4.69 -3.55 -14.47
C VAL A 117 -3.62 -3.26 -13.41
N PHE A 118 -3.93 -2.38 -12.45
CA PHE A 118 -3.04 -2.07 -11.34
C PHE A 118 -2.79 -3.29 -10.45
N TRP A 119 -3.81 -4.08 -10.12
CA TRP A 119 -3.65 -5.30 -9.32
C TRP A 119 -2.79 -6.37 -10.01
N ILE A 120 -2.99 -6.61 -11.31
CA ILE A 120 -2.18 -7.56 -12.08
C ILE A 120 -0.72 -7.09 -12.14
N SER A 121 -0.51 -5.81 -12.43
CA SER A 121 0.82 -5.21 -12.52
C SER A 121 1.54 -5.25 -11.16
N SER A 122 0.83 -4.85 -10.10
CA SER A 122 1.30 -4.89 -8.71
C SER A 122 1.73 -6.30 -8.32
N SER A 123 0.86 -7.29 -8.53
CA SER A 123 1.14 -8.69 -8.21
C SER A 123 2.38 -9.20 -8.94
N SER A 124 2.50 -8.89 -10.24
CA SER A 124 3.65 -9.30 -11.05
C SER A 124 4.97 -8.69 -10.53
N ILE A 125 4.96 -7.40 -10.19
CA ILE A 125 6.12 -6.69 -9.66
C ILE A 125 6.50 -7.20 -8.26
N ILE A 126 5.51 -7.44 -7.40
CA ILE A 126 5.72 -7.99 -6.05
C ILE A 126 6.35 -9.38 -6.14
N ILE A 127 5.84 -10.27 -7.00
CA ILE A 127 6.41 -11.60 -7.22
C ILE A 127 7.89 -11.49 -7.65
N TYR A 128 8.18 -10.63 -8.62
CA TYR A 128 9.55 -10.39 -9.07
C TYR A 128 10.46 -9.84 -7.95
N ALA A 129 9.95 -8.92 -7.14
CA ALA A 129 10.69 -8.38 -5.99
C ALA A 129 11.02 -9.46 -4.96
N LEU A 130 10.06 -10.34 -4.64
CA LEU A 130 10.25 -11.45 -3.71
C LEU A 130 11.26 -12.47 -4.24
N TYR A 131 11.18 -12.80 -5.54
CA TYR A 131 12.18 -13.65 -6.20
C TYR A 131 13.58 -13.04 -6.09
N LYS A 132 13.73 -11.74 -6.36
CA LYS A 132 15.01 -11.03 -6.24
C LYS A 132 15.53 -11.00 -4.81
N HIS A 133 14.64 -10.80 -3.84
CA HIS A 133 14.96 -10.83 -2.42
C HIS A 133 15.53 -12.19 -2.01
N GLN A 134 14.91 -13.29 -2.45
CA GLN A 134 15.40 -14.65 -2.18
C GLN A 134 16.77 -14.92 -2.80
N LYS A 135 17.04 -14.42 -4.00
CA LYS A 135 18.35 -14.61 -4.66
C LYS A 135 19.49 -13.81 -4.02
N SER A 136 19.15 -12.77 -3.26
CA SER A 136 20.13 -11.84 -2.66
C SER A 136 20.52 -12.22 -1.23
N ILE A 137 19.88 -13.26 -0.67
CA ILE A 137 20.19 -13.90 0.62
C ILE A 137 20.87 -15.23 0.31
#